data_AF-A0A3M1JSY1-F1
#
_entry.id   AF-A0A3M1JSY1-F1
#
_cell.length_a   1.000
_cell.length_b   1.000
_cell.length_c   1.000
_cell.angle_alpha   90.00
_cell.angle_beta   90.00
_cell.angle_gamma   90.00
#
_symmetry.space_group_name_H-M   'P 1'
#
loop_
_entity.id
_entity.type
_entity.pdbx_description
1 polymer ?
#
loop_
_entity_poly.entity_id
_entity_poly.type
_entity_poly.pdbx_seq_one_letter_code
_entity_poly.pdbx_strand_id
1 'polypeptide(L)'
;MSPLAPWITLLLFLWLVWYVLDPVLRPEIESLEEEDTRESLEIRKRALYRQIKELDMDWEIGNLTEEDYTQSRLELKQEVADIMQKLKRMR
;
A
#
# COMPACT_ATOMS: atom_id res chain seq x y z
N MET A 1 -39.80 17.59 -22.77
CA MET A 1 -38.57 17.22 -22.05
C MET A 1 -38.15 18.41 -21.22
N SER A 2 -38.06 18.28 -19.90
CA SER A 2 -37.73 19.41 -19.01
C SER A 2 -36.30 19.89 -19.28
N PRO A 3 -36.06 21.20 -19.52
CA PRO A 3 -34.74 21.73 -19.89
C PRO A 3 -33.71 21.67 -18.76
N LEU A 4 -34.14 21.29 -17.55
CA LEU A 4 -33.32 21.17 -16.34
C LEU A 4 -32.71 19.77 -16.16
N ALA A 5 -33.23 18.77 -16.88
CA ALA A 5 -32.75 17.39 -16.81
C ALA A 5 -31.22 17.24 -17.00
N PRO A 6 -30.58 17.84 -18.03
CA PRO A 6 -29.15 17.63 -18.25
C PRO A 6 -28.28 18.24 -17.13
N TRP A 7 -28.73 19.34 -16.52
CA TRP A 7 -28.01 19.99 -15.42
C TRP A 7 -28.05 19.16 -14.15
N ILE A 8 -29.20 18.55 -13.86
CA ILE A 8 -29.36 17.65 -12.71
C ILE A 8 -28.47 16.42 -12.87
N THR A 9 -28.44 15.82 -14.07
CA THR A 9 -27.57 14.67 -14.36
C THR A 9 -26.09 15.04 -14.22
N LEU A 10 -25.70 16.24 -14.67
CA LEU A 10 -24.32 16.71 -14.59
C LEU A 10 -23.87 16.95 -13.14
N LEU A 11 -24.75 17.55 -12.31
CA LEU A 11 -24.47 17.73 -10.88
C LEU A 11 -24.34 16.40 -10.14
N LEU A 12 -25.22 15.44 -10.43
CA LEU A 12 -25.18 14.11 -9.83
C LEU A 12 -23.91 13.34 -10.25
N PHE A 13 -23.50 13.47 -11.51
CA PHE A 13 -22.26 12.90 -12.00
C PHE A 13 -21.03 13.51 -11.31
N LEU A 14 -20.98 14.85 -11.17
CA LEU A 14 -19.89 15.52 -10.46
C LEU A 14 -19.81 15.07 -8.99
N TRP A 15 -20.95 14.91 -8.33
CA TRP A 15 -21.01 14.48 -6.94
C TRP A 15 -20.52 13.04 -6.77
N LEU A 16 -20.89 12.14 -7.69
CA LEU A 16 -20.40 10.76 -7.71
C LEU A 16 -18.89 10.68 -7.95
N VAL A 17 -18.39 11.47 -8.90
CA VAL A 17 -16.95 11.59 -9.19
C VAL A 17 -16.20 12.09 -7.95
N TRP A 18 -16.69 13.15 -7.30
CA TRP A 18 -16.10 13.64 -6.05
C TRP A 18 -16.07 12.56 -4.95
N TYR A 19 -17.17 11.82 -4.77
CA TYR A 19 -17.27 10.73 -3.81
C TYR A 19 -16.27 9.59 -4.08
N VAL A 20 -15.99 9.29 -5.35
CA VAL A 20 -15.03 8.26 -5.76
C VAL A 20 -13.58 8.77 -5.71
N LEU A 21 -13.34 10.06 -5.94
CA LEU A 21 -12.00 10.65 -5.83
C LEU A 21 -11.54 10.83 -4.38
N ASP A 22 -12.46 11.07 -3.43
CA ASP A 22 -12.11 11.25 -2.01
C ASP A 22 -11.31 10.07 -1.42
N PRO A 23 -11.70 8.78 -1.59
CA PRO A 23 -10.91 7.63 -1.11
C PRO A 23 -9.66 7.32 -1.94
N VAL A 24 -9.54 7.88 -3.15
CA VAL A 24 -8.35 7.67 -4.02
C VAL A 24 -7.27 8.73 -3.74
N LEU A 25 -7.68 9.96 -3.40
CA LEU A 25 -6.79 11.06 -3.00
C LEU A 25 -6.45 11.02 -1.52
N ARG A 26 -7.33 10.45 -0.70
CA ARG A 26 -7.06 10.01 0.66
C ARG A 26 -7.02 8.49 0.61
N PRO A 27 -5.89 7.85 0.23
CA PRO A 27 -5.66 6.51 0.76
C PRO A 27 -5.90 6.68 2.24
N GLU A 28 -6.91 6.00 2.76
CA GLU A 28 -7.19 5.96 4.17
C GLU A 28 -5.95 5.34 4.80
N ILE A 29 -4.97 6.17 5.08
CA ILE A 29 -4.19 6.07 6.28
C ILE A 29 -5.24 6.36 7.34
N GLU A 30 -6.12 5.39 7.58
CA GLU A 30 -6.51 5.05 8.94
C GLU A 30 -5.16 4.79 9.61
N SER A 31 -4.54 5.89 10.03
CA SER A 31 -3.70 5.91 11.19
C SER A 31 -4.65 5.59 12.34
N LEU A 32 -5.10 4.34 12.41
CA LEU A 32 -4.71 3.59 13.57
C LEU A 32 -3.21 3.82 13.62
N GLU A 33 -2.79 4.82 14.40
CA GLU A 33 -1.51 4.72 15.07
C GLU A 33 -1.63 3.41 15.85
N GLU A 34 -1.44 2.26 15.17
CA GLU A 34 -0.65 1.20 15.75
C GLU A 34 0.60 1.97 16.14
N GLU A 35 0.64 2.42 17.41
CA GLU A 35 1.90 2.72 18.05
C GLU A 35 2.83 1.61 17.58
N ASP A 36 3.92 1.98 16.90
CA ASP A 36 4.97 1.06 16.47
C ASP A 36 5.53 0.44 17.76
N THR A 37 4.78 -0.48 18.36
CA THR A 37 5.17 -1.24 19.52
C THR A 37 6.22 -2.18 19.02
N ARG A 38 7.17 -2.52 19.89
CA ARG A 38 8.19 -3.50 19.54
C ARG A 38 7.58 -4.81 19.01
N GLU A 39 6.43 -5.23 19.54
CA GLU A 39 5.71 -6.41 19.07
C GLU A 39 5.15 -6.24 17.64
N SER A 40 4.45 -5.14 17.36
CA SER A 40 3.93 -4.86 16.01
C SER A 40 5.04 -4.84 14.94
N LEU A 41 6.18 -4.21 15.26
CA LEU A 41 7.36 -4.17 14.39
C LEU A 41 7.95 -5.56 14.15
N GLU A 42 8.00 -6.43 15.16
CA GLU A 42 8.45 -7.82 15.01
C GLU A 42 7.48 -8.66 14.16
N ILE A 43 6.18 -8.43 14.27
CA ILE A 43 5.16 -9.06 13.40
C ILE A 43 5.37 -8.61 11.96
N ARG A 44 5.47 -7.30 11.70
CA ARG A 44 5.67 -6.75 10.36
C ARG A 44 6.99 -7.20 9.74
N LYS A 45 8.08 -7.27 10.52
CA LYS A 45 9.36 -7.86 10.07
C LYS A 45 9.20 -9.28 9.54
N ARG A 46 8.45 -10.14 10.26
CA ARG A 46 8.19 -11.52 9.82
C ARG A 46 7.35 -11.56 8.54
N ALA A 47 6.36 -10.67 8.41
CA ALA A 47 5.56 -10.56 7.21
C ALA A 47 6.42 -10.15 6.00
N LEU A 48 7.32 -9.19 6.14
CA LEU A 48 8.23 -8.79 5.06
C LEU A 48 9.19 -9.91 4.65
N TYR A 49 9.76 -10.65 5.61
CA TYR A 49 10.59 -11.81 5.25
C TYR A 49 9.82 -12.88 4.49
N ARG A 50 8.53 -13.06 4.82
CA ARG A 50 7.66 -13.96 4.06
C ARG A 50 7.43 -13.45 2.64
N GLN A 51 7.15 -12.16 2.47
CA GLN A 51 6.97 -11.55 1.14
C GLN A 51 8.24 -11.68 0.29
N ILE A 52 9.43 -11.47 0.87
CA ILE A 52 10.70 -11.68 0.16
C ILE A 52 10.81 -13.13 -0.35
N LYS A 53 10.44 -14.11 0.50
CA LYS A 53 10.47 -15.52 0.11
C LYS A 53 9.47 -15.82 -1.02
N GLU A 54 8.27 -15.28 -0.94
CA GLU A 54 7.24 -15.44 -1.97
C GLU A 54 7.70 -14.80 -3.30
N LEU A 55 8.28 -13.60 -3.25
CA LEU A 55 8.89 -12.93 -4.40
C LEU A 55 10.03 -13.75 -5.03
N ASP A 56 10.93 -14.28 -4.20
CA ASP A 56 12.04 -15.11 -4.68
C ASP A 56 11.51 -16.39 -5.37
N MET A 57 10.44 -17.00 -4.86
CA MET A 57 9.78 -18.16 -5.48
C MET A 57 9.10 -17.81 -6.81
N ASP A 58 8.38 -16.69 -6.88
CA ASP A 58 7.72 -16.26 -8.12
C ASP A 58 8.72 -15.96 -9.23
N TRP A 59 9.88 -15.39 -8.89
CA TRP A 59 10.98 -15.20 -9.82
C TRP A 59 11.59 -16.54 -10.27
N GLU A 60 11.82 -17.49 -9.36
CA GLU A 60 12.35 -18.81 -9.68
C GLU A 60 11.46 -19.60 -10.65
N ILE A 61 10.13 -19.45 -10.54
CA ILE A 61 9.14 -20.10 -11.41
C ILE A 61 8.99 -19.35 -12.75
N GLY A 62 9.59 -18.16 -12.89
CA GLY A 62 9.57 -17.36 -14.11
C GLY A 62 8.31 -16.50 -14.27
N ASN A 63 7.59 -16.24 -13.18
CA ASN A 63 6.41 -15.37 -13.19
C ASN A 63 6.78 -13.87 -13.21
N LEU A 64 8.04 -13.53 -12.94
CA LEU A 64 8.53 -12.16 -12.84
C LEU A 64 9.69 -11.92 -13.78
N THR A 65 9.76 -10.71 -14.34
CA THR A 65 10.94 -10.26 -15.06
C THR A 65 12.09 -9.98 -14.07
N GLU A 66 13.33 -10.00 -14.55
CA GLU A 66 14.49 -9.68 -13.71
C GLU A 66 14.43 -8.23 -13.18
N GLU A 67 13.91 -7.30 -13.98
CA GLU A 67 13.73 -5.90 -13.59
C GLU A 67 12.71 -5.78 -12.45
N ASP A 68 11.52 -6.37 -12.63
CA ASP A 68 10.45 -6.34 -11.62
C ASP A 68 10.89 -7.02 -10.31
N TYR A 69 11.58 -8.15 -10.43
CA TYR A 69 12.13 -8.86 -9.28
C TYR A 69 13.15 -8.01 -8.53
N THR A 70 14.11 -7.42 -9.25
CA THR A 70 15.19 -6.63 -8.65
C THR A 70 14.64 -5.39 -7.95
N GLN A 71 13.69 -4.71 -8.58
CA GLN A 71 13.03 -3.53 -8.03
C GLN A 71 12.23 -3.89 -6.77
N SER A 72 11.34 -4.88 -6.86
CA SER A 72 10.50 -5.30 -5.73
C SER A 72 11.35 -5.79 -4.55
N ARG A 73 12.46 -6.49 -4.84
CA ARG A 73 13.37 -7.01 -3.81
C ARG A 73 14.18 -5.90 -3.14
N LEU A 74 14.51 -4.84 -3.87
CA LEU A 74 15.15 -3.66 -3.30
C LEU A 74 14.21 -2.95 -2.32
N GLU A 75 12.96 -2.74 -2.72
CA GLU A 75 11.93 -2.08 -1.90
C GLU A 75 11.68 -2.84 -0.58
N LEU A 76 11.46 -4.16 -0.66
CA LEU A 76 11.26 -5.00 0.53
C LEU A 76 12.48 -4.96 1.47
N LYS A 77 13.70 -4.91 0.93
CA LYS A 77 14.92 -4.78 1.75
C LYS A 77 15.02 -3.43 2.44
N GLN A 78 14.62 -2.35 1.77
CA GLN A 78 14.59 -1.02 2.38
C GLN A 78 13.59 -0.99 3.54
N GLU A 79 12.39 -1.55 3.36
CA GLU A 79 11.39 -1.59 4.43
C GLU A 79 11.86 -2.43 5.63
N VAL A 80 12.52 -3.57 5.39
CA VAL A 80 13.15 -4.36 6.46
C VAL A 80 14.22 -3.55 7.19
N ALA A 81 15.06 -2.78 6.47
CA ALA A 81 16.09 -1.94 7.08
C ALA A 81 15.47 -0.87 7.99
N ASP A 82 14.39 -0.23 7.57
CA ASP A 82 13.67 0.78 8.35
C ASP A 82 13.08 0.19 9.63
N ILE A 83 12.42 -0.98 9.53
CA ILE A 83 11.88 -1.69 10.70
C ILE A 83 12.99 -2.08 11.68
N MET A 84 14.10 -2.62 11.18
CA MET A 84 15.26 -2.95 12.03
C MET A 84 15.84 -1.71 12.71
N GLN A 85 15.85 -0.56 12.04
CA GLN A 85 16.31 0.69 12.63
C GLN A 85 15.36 1.16 13.74
N LYS A 86 14.04 1.09 13.53
CA LYS A 86 13.04 1.39 14.56
C LYS A 86 13.17 0.47 15.77
N LEU A 87 13.26 -0.84 15.55
CA LEU A 87 13.49 -1.83 16.62
C LEU A 87 14.77 -1.56 17.40
N LYS A 88 15.85 -1.14 16.73
CA LYS A 88 17.12 -0.78 17.37
C LYS A 88 16.98 0.45 18.27
N ARG A 89 16.14 1.43 17.90
CA ARG A 89 15.87 2.63 18.73
C ARG A 89 15.00 2.32 19.96
N MET A 90 14.26 1.22 19.95
CA MET A 90 13.40 0.76 21.06
C MET A 90 14.07 -0.25 22.01
N ARG A 91 15.34 -0.58 21.77
CA ARG A 91 16.15 -1.43 22.65
C ARG A 91 16.76 -0.60 23.77
#